data_AF-A0A3C1R9Y8-F1
#
_entry.id   AF-A0A3C1R9Y8-F1
#
_cell.length_a   1.000
_cell.length_b   1.000
_cell.length_c   1.000
_cell.angle_alpha   90.00
_cell.angle_beta   90.00
_cell.angle_gamma   90.00
#
_symmetry.space_group_name_H-M   'P 1'
#
loop_
_entity.id
_entity.type
_entity.pdbx_description
1 polymer ?
#
loop_
_entity_poly.entity_id
_entity_poly.type
_entity_poly.pdbx_seq_one_letter_code
_entity_poly.pdbx_strand_id
1 'polypeptide(L)'
;MELPLYLSFKEFENTYYDNLEKWFEEYKNTSETDYLKALSDLYSPYLYYNFANDRLQADASIQIKDCFFPYYDKIGISFCTTCENGIPARNLKRINHQFEWKTVTMMEYAQHILDKINRYLSKNSNKEDKNVLDFINDFEIITSREGAGYCVNYNQHQATIPFLKAYLPVHGQTVNIAVYRDFLFSVVQIAEYIDQKLKEVQAFESMIYSKLKSDARFKVQMSHQFLTMCN
;
A
#
# COMPACT_ATOMS: atom_id res chain seq x y z
N MET A 1 -3.87 -10.77 18.57
CA MET A 1 -4.33 -11.31 17.27
C MET A 1 -4.11 -10.28 16.16
N GLU A 2 -3.51 -10.67 15.02
CA GLU A 2 -3.47 -9.83 13.82
C GLU A 2 -4.80 -9.96 13.06
N LEU A 3 -5.47 -8.85 12.73
CA LEU A 3 -6.72 -8.88 11.99
C LEU A 3 -6.46 -9.25 10.53
N PRO A 4 -7.13 -10.29 9.99
CA PRO A 4 -7.01 -10.62 8.57
C PRO A 4 -7.66 -9.54 7.72
N LEU A 5 -6.96 -9.15 6.64
CA LEU A 5 -7.54 -8.33 5.58
C LEU A 5 -8.15 -9.24 4.53
N TYR A 6 -9.42 -9.02 4.22
CA TYR A 6 -10.16 -9.79 3.24
C TYR A 6 -10.24 -9.05 1.91
N LEU A 7 -10.05 -9.81 0.83
CA LEU A 7 -10.14 -9.28 -0.53
C LEU A 7 -11.55 -9.44 -1.14
N SER A 8 -12.40 -10.26 -0.51
CA SER A 8 -13.76 -10.52 -0.95
C SER A 8 -14.75 -10.22 0.18
N PHE A 9 -15.82 -9.50 -0.14
CA PHE A 9 -16.88 -9.21 0.82
C PHE A 9 -17.53 -10.48 1.36
N LYS A 10 -17.75 -11.48 0.51
CA LYS A 10 -18.35 -12.76 0.91
C LYS A 10 -17.51 -13.49 1.96
N GLU A 11 -16.19 -13.47 1.80
CA GLU A 11 -15.28 -14.11 2.75
C GLU A 11 -15.25 -13.35 4.08
N PHE A 12 -15.20 -12.02 4.02
CA PHE A 12 -15.31 -11.15 5.19
C PHE A 12 -16.60 -11.41 5.97
N GLU A 13 -17.75 -11.40 5.31
CA GLU A 13 -19.06 -11.57 5.95
C GLU A 13 -19.19 -12.94 6.62
N ASN A 14 -18.77 -14.01 5.92
CA ASN A 14 -18.85 -15.37 6.45
C ASN A 14 -17.97 -15.61 7.67
N THR A 15 -16.87 -14.87 7.82
CA THR A 15 -15.88 -15.06 8.90
C THR A 15 -16.00 -14.00 9.99
N TYR A 16 -16.92 -13.04 9.87
CA TYR A 16 -17.05 -11.90 10.78
C TYR A 16 -17.19 -12.34 12.24
N TYR A 17 -18.17 -13.22 12.53
CA TYR A 17 -18.44 -13.64 13.91
C TYR A 17 -17.35 -14.55 14.47
N ASP A 18 -16.76 -15.43 13.65
CA ASP A 18 -15.63 -16.28 14.07
C ASP A 18 -14.41 -15.43 14.47
N ASN A 19 -14.13 -14.36 13.71
CA ASN A 19 -13.04 -13.44 14.04
C ASN A 19 -13.35 -12.56 15.25
N LEU A 20 -14.62 -12.16 15.42
CA LEU A 20 -15.06 -11.42 16.59
C LEU A 20 -14.93 -12.27 17.87
N GLU A 21 -15.28 -13.54 17.81
CA GLU A 21 -15.09 -14.47 18.93
C GLU A 21 -13.61 -14.60 19.30
N LYS A 22 -12.73 -14.87 18.31
CA LYS A 22 -11.28 -14.91 18.53
C LYS A 22 -10.70 -13.61 19.09
N TRP A 23 -11.26 -12.47 18.66
CA TRP A 23 -10.88 -11.17 19.19
C TRP A 23 -11.19 -11.06 20.69
N PHE A 24 -12.36 -11.53 21.12
CA PHE A 24 -12.72 -11.56 22.55
C PHE A 24 -11.90 -12.55 23.37
N GLU A 25 -11.53 -13.70 22.80
CA GLU A 25 -10.67 -14.68 23.48
C GLU A 25 -9.28 -14.09 23.80
N GLU A 26 -8.69 -13.39 22.83
CA GLU A 26 -7.38 -12.77 22.96
C GLU A 26 -7.43 -11.52 23.86
N TYR A 27 -8.44 -10.67 23.64
CA TYR A 27 -8.57 -9.39 24.31
C TYR A 27 -9.79 -9.37 25.25
N LYS A 28 -9.61 -10.00 26.42
CA LYS A 28 -10.65 -10.29 27.43
C LYS A 28 -11.48 -9.09 27.94
N ASN A 29 -11.02 -7.86 27.73
CA ASN A 29 -11.69 -6.62 28.16
C ASN A 29 -12.09 -5.72 26.98
N THR A 30 -12.30 -6.29 25.79
CA THR A 30 -12.72 -5.53 24.60
C THR A 30 -14.20 -5.70 24.31
N SER A 31 -14.73 -4.77 23.53
CA SER A 31 -16.10 -4.75 23.04
C SER A 31 -16.15 -4.97 21.52
N GLU A 32 -17.33 -5.29 20.99
CA GLU A 32 -17.54 -5.31 19.53
C GLU A 32 -17.22 -3.95 18.90
N THR A 33 -17.46 -2.85 19.62
CA THR A 33 -17.09 -1.50 19.18
C THR A 33 -15.58 -1.36 18.97
N ASP A 34 -14.74 -1.94 19.84
CA ASP A 34 -13.28 -1.90 19.70
C ASP A 34 -12.82 -2.70 18.49
N TYR A 35 -13.42 -3.87 18.27
CA TYR A 35 -13.17 -4.70 17.09
C TYR A 35 -13.55 -3.97 15.79
N LEU A 36 -14.76 -3.39 15.74
CA LEU A 36 -15.24 -2.63 14.59
C LEU A 36 -14.40 -1.38 14.33
N LYS A 37 -13.90 -0.72 15.37
CA LYS A 37 -12.97 0.41 15.24
C LYS A 37 -11.65 -0.04 14.60
N ALA A 38 -11.11 -1.19 15.03
CA ALA A 38 -9.90 -1.75 14.44
C ALA A 38 -10.11 -2.16 12.96
N LEU A 39 -11.27 -2.73 12.61
CA LEU A 39 -11.65 -2.98 11.22
C LEU A 39 -11.79 -1.69 10.41
N SER A 40 -12.44 -0.67 10.99
CA SER A 40 -12.57 0.66 10.37
C SER A 40 -11.21 1.24 10.03
N ASP A 41 -10.26 1.20 10.97
CA ASP A 41 -8.90 1.69 10.75
C ASP A 41 -8.11 0.82 9.75
N LEU A 42 -8.36 -0.49 9.68
CA LEU A 42 -7.75 -1.42 8.72
C LEU A 42 -8.18 -1.13 7.26
N TYR A 43 -9.46 -0.85 7.03
CA TYR A 43 -10.01 -0.67 5.67
C TYR A 43 -10.03 0.79 5.18
N SER A 44 -10.05 1.78 6.09
CA SER A 44 -10.07 3.20 5.75
C SER A 44 -9.00 3.64 4.72
N PRO A 45 -7.75 3.14 4.76
CA PRO A 45 -6.71 3.56 3.81
C PRO A 45 -7.00 3.23 2.33
N TYR A 46 -7.93 2.33 2.04
CA TYR A 46 -8.26 1.89 0.69
C TYR A 46 -9.51 2.59 0.13
N LEU A 47 -10.00 3.60 0.84
CA LEU A 47 -11.27 4.27 0.56
C LEU A 47 -11.07 5.79 0.58
N TYR A 48 -11.92 6.46 -0.17
CA TYR A 48 -12.07 7.90 -0.09
C TYR A 48 -13.55 8.27 -0.14
N TYR A 49 -13.84 9.47 0.36
CA TYR A 49 -15.18 10.03 0.28
C TYR A 49 -15.35 10.84 -1.01
N ASN A 50 -16.35 10.48 -1.82
CA ASN A 50 -16.66 11.18 -3.07
C ASN A 50 -17.85 12.13 -2.87
N PHE A 51 -17.59 13.44 -2.96
CA PHE A 51 -18.60 14.50 -2.82
C PHE A 51 -19.68 14.48 -3.91
N ALA A 52 -19.37 14.04 -5.14
CA ALA A 52 -20.33 14.09 -6.25
C ALA A 52 -21.52 13.15 -6.03
N ASN A 53 -21.29 12.01 -5.38
CA ASN A 53 -22.29 10.96 -5.18
C ASN A 53 -22.60 10.72 -3.69
N ASP A 54 -22.09 11.57 -2.78
CA ASP A 54 -22.20 11.47 -1.32
C ASP A 54 -21.96 10.05 -0.76
N ARG A 55 -20.92 9.37 -1.27
CA ARG A 55 -20.64 7.96 -0.94
C ARG A 55 -19.16 7.65 -0.84
N LEU A 56 -18.84 6.56 -0.16
CA LEU A 56 -17.51 5.97 -0.19
C LEU A 56 -17.20 5.38 -1.58
N GLN A 57 -15.95 5.48 -1.98
CA GLN A 57 -15.43 4.87 -3.20
C GLN A 57 -14.05 4.29 -2.91
N ALA A 58 -13.69 3.23 -3.64
CA ALA A 58 -12.38 2.63 -3.51
C ALA A 58 -11.29 3.56 -4.06
N ASP A 59 -10.24 3.73 -3.28
CA ASP A 59 -8.97 4.36 -3.65
C ASP A 59 -7.85 3.60 -2.94
N ALA A 60 -7.56 2.41 -3.45
CA ALA A 60 -6.44 1.61 -2.99
C ALA A 60 -5.14 2.09 -3.68
N SER A 61 -4.67 3.27 -3.30
CA SER A 61 -3.45 3.88 -3.81
C SER A 61 -2.48 4.27 -2.69
N ILE A 62 -1.22 4.42 -3.06
CA ILE A 62 -0.13 4.76 -2.14
C ILE A 62 0.84 5.73 -2.82
N GLN A 63 1.27 6.75 -2.08
CA GLN A 63 2.36 7.60 -2.53
C GLN A 63 3.71 6.95 -2.22
N ILE A 64 4.55 6.82 -3.22
CA ILE A 64 5.89 6.28 -3.09
C ILE A 64 6.90 7.20 -3.76
N LYS A 65 8.12 7.28 -3.19
CA LYS A 65 9.20 8.03 -3.85
C LYS A 65 9.66 7.23 -5.05
N ASP A 66 9.59 7.81 -6.24
CA ASP A 66 10.21 7.28 -7.44
C ASP A 66 11.56 7.96 -7.66
N CYS A 67 12.57 7.16 -7.93
CA CYS A 67 13.93 7.64 -8.11
C CYS A 67 14.38 7.37 -9.54
N PHE A 68 14.56 8.43 -10.32
CA PHE A 68 14.84 8.33 -11.75
C PHE A 68 16.08 9.14 -12.15
N PHE A 69 16.55 8.89 -13.37
CA PHE A 69 17.67 9.58 -13.97
C PHE A 69 17.17 10.51 -15.08
N PRO A 70 17.36 11.84 -14.97
CA PRO A 70 16.80 12.80 -15.93
C PRO A 70 17.46 12.78 -17.33
N TYR A 71 18.47 11.94 -17.59
CA TYR A 71 19.26 11.96 -18.83
C TYR A 71 19.03 10.75 -19.75
N TYR A 72 17.80 10.26 -19.89
CA TYR A 72 17.47 9.20 -20.86
C TYR A 72 16.48 9.61 -21.97
N ASP A 73 16.13 10.89 -22.10
CA ASP A 73 15.48 11.42 -23.32
C ASP A 73 16.44 11.57 -24.51
N LYS A 74 17.71 11.17 -24.35
CA LYS A 74 18.68 11.06 -25.44
C LYS A 74 19.36 9.70 -25.39
N ILE A 75 18.66 8.67 -25.84
CA ILE A 75 19.32 7.46 -26.38
C ILE A 75 20.00 7.88 -27.70
N GLY A 76 21.11 8.60 -27.58
CA GLY A 76 22.22 8.50 -28.49
C GLY A 76 23.24 7.64 -27.77
N ILE A 77 23.59 6.50 -28.36
CA ILE A 77 24.63 5.59 -27.90
C ILE A 77 25.82 6.41 -27.39
N SER A 78 26.06 6.46 -26.07
CA SER A 78 27.28 7.08 -25.56
C SER A 78 28.40 6.06 -25.75
N PHE A 79 29.02 6.07 -26.92
CA PHE A 79 30.31 5.43 -27.11
C PHE A 79 31.27 6.01 -26.08
N CYS A 80 31.92 5.13 -25.31
CA CYS A 80 33.06 5.51 -24.50
C CYS A 80 34.17 5.96 -25.46
N THR A 81 34.24 7.26 -25.74
CA THR A 81 35.27 7.85 -26.61
C THR A 81 36.55 8.15 -25.85
N THR A 82 36.65 7.78 -24.58
CA THR A 82 37.84 7.98 -23.75
C THR A 82 38.26 6.68 -23.07
N CYS A 83 38.57 5.67 -23.88
CA CYS A 83 39.47 4.59 -23.49
C CYS A 83 40.81 4.78 -24.22
N GLU A 84 41.42 5.96 -24.12
CA GLU A 84 42.84 6.11 -24.47
C GLU A 84 43.67 5.90 -23.20
N ASN A 85 44.48 4.84 -23.22
CA ASN A 85 45.62 4.61 -22.34
C ASN A 85 45.34 4.33 -20.86
N GLY A 86 44.42 3.42 -20.54
CA GLY A 86 44.48 2.62 -19.29
C GLY A 86 44.38 3.37 -17.96
N ILE A 87 44.11 4.68 -17.94
CA ILE A 87 43.94 5.47 -16.72
C ILE A 87 42.45 5.85 -16.60
N PRO A 88 41.75 5.43 -15.54
CA PRO A 88 40.34 5.77 -15.38
C PRO A 88 40.18 7.28 -15.18
N ALA A 89 39.43 7.92 -16.08
CA ALA A 89 39.10 9.33 -15.98
C ALA A 89 38.35 9.60 -14.68
N ARG A 90 38.94 10.44 -13.83
CA ARG A 90 38.50 10.79 -12.46
C ARG A 90 37.20 11.61 -12.37
N ASN A 91 36.40 11.67 -13.44
CA ASN A 91 35.19 12.48 -13.50
C ASN A 91 33.98 11.65 -13.90
N LEU A 92 33.61 10.65 -13.09
CA LEU A 92 32.19 10.31 -12.99
C LEU A 92 31.52 11.54 -12.37
N LYS A 93 30.93 12.40 -13.20
CA LYS A 93 29.90 13.34 -12.73
C LYS A 93 28.93 12.49 -11.91
N ARG A 94 28.89 12.72 -10.60
CA ARG A 94 28.00 12.06 -9.66
C ARG A 94 26.62 12.11 -10.30
N ILE A 95 26.10 10.95 -10.71
CA ILE A 95 24.80 10.91 -11.38
C ILE A 95 23.80 11.37 -10.32
N ASN A 96 23.28 12.59 -10.49
CA ASN A 96 22.36 13.17 -9.52
C ASN A 96 21.02 12.45 -9.66
N HIS A 97 20.72 11.60 -8.68
CA HIS A 97 19.39 11.00 -8.54
C HIS A 97 18.37 12.11 -8.27
N GLN A 98 17.32 12.15 -9.08
CA GLN A 98 16.15 12.96 -8.79
C GLN A 98 15.08 12.07 -8.16
N PHE A 99 14.32 12.67 -7.24
CA PHE A 99 13.25 11.98 -6.51
C PHE A 99 11.96 12.75 -6.73
N GLU A 100 10.91 12.03 -7.09
CA GLU A 100 9.56 12.57 -7.19
C GLU A 100 8.60 11.68 -6.39
N TRP A 101 7.58 12.29 -5.82
CA TRP A 101 6.50 11.52 -5.19
C TRP A 101 5.51 11.10 -6.28
N LYS A 102 5.26 9.80 -6.38
CA LYS A 102 4.32 9.23 -7.34
C LYS A 102 3.22 8.49 -6.60
N THR A 103 1.97 8.74 -6.98
CA THR A 103 0.84 7.92 -6.53
C THR A 103 0.74 6.69 -7.43
N VAL A 104 0.78 5.51 -6.84
CA VAL A 104 0.64 4.22 -7.53
C VAL A 104 -0.49 3.42 -6.91
N THR A 105 -1.08 2.51 -7.65
CA THR A 105 -2.10 1.59 -7.13
C THR A 105 -1.46 0.57 -6.17
N MET A 106 -2.24 0.04 -5.24
CA MET A 106 -1.80 -1.02 -4.33
C MET A 106 -1.41 -2.30 -5.07
N MET A 107 -1.99 -2.54 -6.26
CA MET A 107 -1.56 -3.62 -7.16
C MET A 107 -0.15 -3.41 -7.70
N GLU A 108 0.15 -2.22 -8.24
CA GLU A 108 1.48 -1.88 -8.75
C GLU A 108 2.52 -1.93 -7.63
N TYR A 109 2.15 -1.42 -6.45
CA TYR A 109 2.99 -1.51 -5.27
C TYR A 109 3.24 -2.97 -4.86
N ALA A 110 2.20 -3.82 -4.82
CA ALA A 110 2.35 -5.24 -4.52
C ALA A 110 3.25 -5.96 -5.53
N GLN A 111 3.09 -5.69 -6.82
CA GLN A 111 3.98 -6.23 -7.85
C GLN A 111 5.43 -5.79 -7.62
N HIS A 112 5.66 -4.52 -7.26
CA HIS A 112 6.99 -4.02 -6.96
C HIS A 112 7.63 -4.72 -5.75
N ILE A 113 6.86 -4.97 -4.68
CA ILE A 113 7.34 -5.74 -3.51
C ILE A 113 7.62 -7.19 -3.89
N LEU A 114 6.74 -7.82 -4.68
CA LEU A 114 6.92 -9.18 -5.17
C LEU A 114 8.19 -9.33 -6.01
N ASP A 115 8.46 -8.38 -6.90
CA ASP A 115 9.67 -8.35 -7.73
C ASP A 115 10.94 -8.27 -6.86
N LYS A 116 10.93 -7.42 -5.83
CA LYS A 116 12.06 -7.31 -4.88
C LYS A 116 12.36 -8.63 -4.19
N ILE A 117 11.32 -9.28 -3.68
CA ILE A 117 11.45 -10.56 -2.97
C ILE A 117 11.91 -11.66 -3.94
N ASN A 118 11.32 -11.76 -5.12
CA ASN A 118 11.70 -12.75 -6.12
C ASN A 118 13.14 -12.58 -6.62
N ARG A 119 13.61 -11.34 -6.80
CA ARG A 119 15.03 -11.07 -7.12
C ARG A 119 15.96 -11.50 -6.00
N TYR A 120 15.56 -11.29 -4.74
CA TYR A 120 16.32 -11.76 -3.61
C TYR A 120 16.40 -13.29 -3.58
N LEU A 121 15.28 -13.97 -3.80
CA LEU A 121 15.20 -15.43 -3.87
C LEU A 121 16.04 -15.99 -5.01
N SER A 122 16.00 -15.38 -6.20
CA SER A 122 16.76 -15.87 -7.36
C SER A 122 18.28 -15.72 -7.19
N LYS A 123 18.74 -14.71 -6.44
CA LYS A 123 20.16 -14.53 -6.08
C LYS A 123 20.63 -15.48 -4.97
N ASN A 124 19.73 -16.03 -4.17
CA ASN A 124 20.03 -16.82 -2.98
C ASN A 124 19.36 -18.20 -3.05
N SER A 125 19.86 -19.05 -3.96
CA SER A 125 19.30 -20.38 -4.30
C SER A 125 19.21 -21.39 -3.15
N ASN A 126 19.80 -21.11 -1.98
CA ASN A 126 19.87 -22.05 -0.84
C ASN A 126 18.68 -21.91 0.13
N LYS A 127 17.51 -21.42 -0.31
CA LYS A 127 16.36 -21.13 0.55
C LYS A 127 15.09 -21.87 0.10
N GLU A 128 15.21 -23.16 -0.16
CA GLU A 128 14.11 -24.00 -0.69
C GLU A 128 12.86 -24.02 0.22
N ASP A 129 13.01 -23.76 1.53
CA ASP A 129 11.89 -23.76 2.49
C ASP A 129 11.22 -22.39 2.70
N LYS A 130 11.74 -21.30 2.11
CA LYS A 130 11.20 -19.95 2.34
C LYS A 130 10.35 -19.47 1.17
N ASN A 131 9.21 -18.87 1.48
CA ASN A 131 8.24 -18.36 0.50
C ASN A 131 8.21 -16.83 0.49
N VAL A 132 7.38 -16.24 -0.37
CA VAL A 132 7.27 -14.77 -0.53
C VAL A 132 6.89 -14.08 0.79
N LEU A 133 5.95 -14.66 1.55
CA LEU A 133 5.41 -14.09 2.78
C LEU A 133 6.44 -14.06 3.92
N ASP A 134 7.51 -14.85 3.85
CA ASP A 134 8.59 -14.80 4.84
C ASP A 134 9.45 -13.54 4.72
N PHE A 135 9.41 -12.88 3.55
CA PHE A 135 10.26 -11.73 3.23
C PHE A 135 9.51 -10.42 3.05
N ILE A 136 8.17 -10.43 3.10
CA ILE A 136 7.38 -9.20 2.92
C ILE A 136 7.75 -8.11 3.92
N ASN A 137 8.25 -8.46 5.11
CA ASN A 137 8.62 -7.49 6.14
C ASN A 137 10.14 -7.40 6.40
N ASP A 138 10.96 -8.03 5.55
CA ASP A 138 12.41 -8.00 5.70
C ASP A 138 12.96 -6.60 5.38
N PHE A 139 13.53 -5.93 6.38
CA PHE A 139 13.99 -4.55 6.24
C PHE A 139 14.99 -4.37 5.09
N GLU A 140 15.97 -5.26 4.97
CA GLU A 140 17.04 -5.14 3.98
C GLU A 140 16.50 -5.36 2.56
N ILE A 141 15.63 -6.36 2.39
CA ILE A 141 15.03 -6.66 1.07
C ILE A 141 14.08 -5.54 0.66
N ILE A 142 13.19 -5.10 1.54
CA ILE A 142 12.16 -4.12 1.22
C ILE A 142 12.80 -2.75 0.93
N THR A 143 13.75 -2.31 1.75
CA THR A 143 14.41 -1.00 1.57
C THR A 143 15.57 -1.01 0.57
N SER A 144 16.00 -2.20 0.10
CA SER A 144 17.06 -2.32 -0.89
C SER A 144 16.82 -1.43 -2.11
N ARG A 145 17.89 -0.84 -2.64
CA ARG A 145 17.79 -0.03 -3.85
C ARG A 145 18.55 -0.70 -4.97
N GLU A 146 17.84 -0.99 -6.06
CA GLU A 146 18.42 -1.53 -7.29
C GLU A 146 18.14 -0.56 -8.44
N GLY A 147 19.11 0.32 -8.73
CA GLY A 147 19.02 1.25 -9.86
C GLY A 147 17.99 2.38 -9.69
N ALA A 148 17.27 2.66 -10.78
CA ALA A 148 16.13 3.57 -10.81
C ALA A 148 14.83 2.81 -10.50
N GLY A 149 13.87 3.50 -9.89
CA GLY A 149 12.57 2.98 -9.53
C GLY A 149 12.15 3.36 -8.11
N TYR A 150 11.12 2.68 -7.63
CA TYR A 150 10.50 3.01 -6.35
C TYR A 150 11.43 2.77 -5.15
N CYS A 151 11.48 3.77 -4.28
CA CYS A 151 12.18 3.78 -3.01
C CYS A 151 11.14 3.59 -1.89
N VAL A 152 11.06 2.37 -1.37
CA VAL A 152 10.09 2.01 -0.34
C VAL A 152 10.51 2.60 1.00
N ASN A 153 9.61 3.37 1.62
CA ASN A 153 9.76 3.79 3.01
C ASN A 153 9.26 2.66 3.92
N TYR A 154 10.12 2.12 4.79
CA TYR A 154 9.78 0.98 5.62
C TYR A 154 8.62 1.24 6.59
N ASN A 155 8.52 2.44 7.16
CA ASN A 155 7.43 2.80 8.08
C ASN A 155 6.10 2.85 7.35
N GLN A 156 6.08 3.41 6.14
CA GLN A 156 4.90 3.42 5.29
C GLN A 156 4.53 2.01 4.82
N HIS A 157 5.54 1.19 4.53
CA HIS A 157 5.36 -0.20 4.15
C HIS A 157 4.66 -1.01 5.26
N GLN A 158 4.91 -0.75 6.54
CA GLN A 158 4.23 -1.47 7.63
C GLN A 158 2.70 -1.40 7.52
N ALA A 159 2.15 -0.25 7.14
CA ALA A 159 0.70 -0.08 6.96
C ALA A 159 0.13 -0.91 5.79
N THR A 160 0.97 -1.34 4.86
CA THR A 160 0.57 -2.13 3.68
C THR A 160 0.63 -3.63 3.89
N ILE A 161 1.29 -4.10 4.97
CA ILE A 161 1.52 -5.52 5.23
C ILE A 161 0.22 -6.34 5.24
N PRO A 162 -0.89 -5.91 5.87
CA PRO A 162 -2.12 -6.70 5.85
C PRO A 162 -2.63 -6.97 4.43
N PHE A 163 -2.59 -5.95 3.56
CA PHE A 163 -2.97 -6.10 2.16
C PHE A 163 -2.01 -7.01 1.40
N LEU A 164 -0.70 -6.83 1.58
CA LEU A 164 0.29 -7.69 0.93
C LEU A 164 0.17 -9.15 1.35
N LYS A 165 -0.09 -9.43 2.63
CA LYS A 165 -0.33 -10.80 3.14
C LYS A 165 -1.55 -11.45 2.48
N ALA A 166 -2.61 -10.69 2.29
CA ALA A 166 -3.84 -11.19 1.67
C ALA A 166 -3.71 -11.35 0.15
N TYR A 167 -2.94 -10.48 -0.50
CA TYR A 167 -2.93 -10.34 -1.96
C TYR A 167 -1.74 -11.01 -2.67
N LEU A 168 -0.58 -11.10 -2.03
CA LEU A 168 0.59 -11.69 -2.65
C LEU A 168 0.47 -13.21 -2.74
N PRO A 169 0.91 -13.82 -3.86
CA PRO A 169 0.94 -15.27 -3.95
C PRO A 169 2.05 -15.83 -3.05
N VAL A 170 1.82 -17.01 -2.47
CA VAL A 170 2.84 -17.75 -1.70
C VAL A 170 4.04 -18.09 -2.60
N HIS A 171 3.75 -18.48 -3.85
CA HIS A 171 4.74 -18.76 -4.90
C HIS A 171 4.30 -18.13 -6.22
N GLY A 172 5.25 -17.57 -6.97
CA GLY A 172 4.99 -16.98 -8.28
C GLY A 172 5.63 -15.59 -8.44
N GLN A 173 5.56 -15.06 -9.65
CA GLN A 173 6.22 -13.80 -10.03
C GLN A 173 5.26 -12.67 -10.38
N THR A 174 3.96 -12.94 -10.44
CA THR A 174 2.96 -11.98 -10.91
C THR A 174 1.76 -11.95 -9.98
N VAL A 175 1.28 -10.75 -9.66
CA VAL A 175 0.06 -10.55 -8.89
C VAL A 175 -1.20 -10.76 -9.74
N ASN A 176 -2.32 -11.11 -9.12
CA ASN A 176 -3.56 -11.41 -9.83
C ASN A 176 -4.47 -10.17 -9.97
N ILE A 177 -4.47 -9.56 -11.15
CA ILE A 177 -5.30 -8.39 -11.46
C ILE A 177 -6.81 -8.60 -11.24
N ALA A 178 -7.32 -9.81 -11.47
CA ALA A 178 -8.74 -10.10 -11.29
C ALA A 178 -9.11 -10.02 -9.80
N VAL A 179 -8.28 -10.60 -8.93
CA VAL A 179 -8.45 -10.53 -7.47
C VAL A 179 -8.38 -9.09 -6.98
N TYR A 180 -7.46 -8.28 -7.50
CA TYR A 180 -7.37 -6.86 -7.14
C TYR A 180 -8.62 -6.07 -7.55
N ARG A 181 -9.11 -6.30 -8.77
CA ARG A 181 -10.32 -5.65 -9.25
C ARG A 181 -11.52 -6.03 -8.38
N ASP A 182 -11.64 -7.30 -8.00
CA ASP A 182 -12.73 -7.78 -7.15
C ASP A 182 -12.63 -7.18 -5.74
N PHE A 183 -11.40 -6.96 -5.23
CA PHE A 183 -11.16 -6.20 -4.00
C PHE A 183 -11.65 -4.76 -4.07
N LEU A 184 -11.42 -4.04 -5.17
CA LEU A 184 -11.89 -2.65 -5.31
C LEU A 184 -13.42 -2.53 -5.19
N PHE A 185 -14.17 -3.56 -5.62
CA PHE A 185 -15.61 -3.60 -5.40
C PHE A 185 -15.96 -4.03 -3.97
N SER A 186 -15.26 -5.04 -3.46
CA SER A 186 -15.52 -5.62 -2.13
C SER A 186 -15.22 -4.65 -0.99
N VAL A 187 -14.16 -3.84 -1.10
CA VAL A 187 -13.74 -2.95 -0.02
C VAL A 187 -14.80 -1.90 0.35
N VAL A 188 -15.58 -1.45 -0.64
CA VAL A 188 -16.71 -0.55 -0.40
C VAL A 188 -17.82 -1.26 0.36
N GLN A 189 -18.16 -2.49 -0.04
CA GLN A 189 -19.19 -3.31 0.63
C GLN A 189 -18.79 -3.68 2.06
N ILE A 190 -17.52 -4.03 2.28
CA ILE A 190 -16.95 -4.29 3.60
C ILE A 190 -17.07 -3.05 4.47
N ALA A 191 -16.73 -1.86 3.95
CA ALA A 191 -16.86 -0.62 4.70
C ALA A 191 -18.31 -0.26 5.04
N GLU A 192 -19.24 -0.45 4.10
CA GLU A 192 -20.67 -0.26 4.35
C GLU A 192 -21.19 -1.20 5.45
N TYR A 193 -20.73 -2.46 5.45
CA TYR A 193 -21.06 -3.43 6.50
C TYR A 193 -20.51 -3.01 7.87
N ILE A 194 -19.23 -2.59 7.92
CA ILE A 194 -18.60 -2.10 9.16
C ILE A 194 -19.35 -0.87 9.69
N ASP A 195 -19.68 0.08 8.82
CA ASP A 195 -20.42 1.30 9.19
C ASP A 195 -21.83 0.99 9.69
N GLN A 196 -22.51 0.02 9.08
CA GLN A 196 -23.81 -0.47 9.55
C GLN A 196 -23.71 -1.09 10.95
N LYS A 197 -22.67 -1.88 11.21
CA LYS A 197 -22.41 -2.46 12.54
C LYS A 197 -22.04 -1.40 13.59
N LEU A 198 -21.21 -0.42 13.22
CA LEU A 198 -20.88 0.71 14.10
C LEU A 198 -22.11 1.55 14.45
N LYS A 199 -23.05 1.68 13.52
CA LYS A 199 -24.33 2.33 13.76
C LYS A 199 -25.21 1.55 14.75
N GLU A 200 -25.24 0.23 14.65
CA GLU A 200 -25.98 -0.66 15.59
C GLU A 200 -25.48 -0.49 17.03
N VAL A 201 -24.17 -0.34 17.23
CA VAL A 201 -23.54 -0.09 18.54
C VAL A 201 -23.42 1.39 18.92
N GLN A 202 -24.08 2.28 18.15
CA GLN A 202 -24.09 3.75 18.36
C GLN A 202 -22.72 4.44 18.33
N ALA A 203 -21.71 3.83 17.69
CA ALA A 203 -20.35 4.35 17.58
C ALA A 203 -20.13 5.17 16.28
N PHE A 204 -20.99 6.16 16.05
CA PHE A 204 -21.04 6.94 14.79
C PHE A 204 -19.72 7.64 14.41
N GLU A 205 -18.95 8.06 15.42
CA GLU A 205 -17.63 8.71 15.25
C GLU A 205 -16.56 7.77 14.70
N SER A 206 -16.75 6.46 14.88
CA SER A 206 -15.82 5.43 14.40
C SER A 206 -16.12 5.00 12.96
N MET A 207 -17.26 5.42 12.40
CA MET A 207 -17.66 5.09 11.02
C MET A 207 -16.64 5.63 10.01
N ILE A 208 -16.28 4.79 9.04
CA ILE A 208 -15.39 5.10 7.93
C ILE A 208 -15.96 6.27 7.13
N TYR A 209 -17.26 6.25 6.81
CA TYR A 209 -17.93 7.33 6.10
C TYR A 209 -17.78 8.68 6.83
N SER A 210 -18.08 8.72 8.12
CA SER A 210 -18.03 9.94 8.93
C SER A 210 -16.61 10.52 8.98
N LYS A 211 -15.61 9.66 9.24
CA LYS A 211 -14.19 10.03 9.26
C LYS A 211 -13.73 10.60 7.92
N LEU A 212 -13.92 9.84 6.83
CA LEU A 212 -13.43 10.23 5.50
C LEU A 212 -14.16 11.45 4.95
N LYS A 213 -15.46 11.62 5.25
CA LYS A 213 -16.22 12.83 4.89
C LYS A 213 -15.68 14.07 5.61
N SER A 214 -15.35 13.94 6.89
CA SER A 214 -14.72 15.02 7.67
C SER A 214 -13.35 15.39 7.12
N ASP A 215 -12.49 14.39 6.87
CA ASP A 215 -11.14 14.60 6.33
C ASP A 215 -11.17 15.24 4.94
N ALA A 216 -12.08 14.78 4.08
CA ALA A 216 -12.25 15.34 2.75
C ALA A 216 -12.71 16.81 2.81
N ARG A 217 -13.63 17.16 3.72
CA ARG A 217 -14.07 18.56 3.94
C ARG A 217 -12.93 19.42 4.44
N PHE A 218 -12.16 18.92 5.40
CA PHE A 218 -11.01 19.63 5.94
C PHE A 218 -9.96 19.91 4.85
N LYS A 219 -9.63 18.92 4.00
CA LYS A 219 -8.71 19.09 2.87
C LYS A 219 -9.17 20.17 1.87
N VAL A 220 -10.46 20.21 1.55
CA VAL A 220 -11.05 21.23 0.67
C VAL A 220 -11.02 22.62 1.32
N GLN A 221 -11.31 22.73 2.61
CA GLN A 221 -11.24 24.02 3.32
C GLN A 221 -9.80 24.55 3.38
N MET A 222 -8.83 23.68 3.68
CA MET A 222 -7.42 24.04 3.69
C MET A 222 -6.95 24.51 2.32
N SER A 223 -7.31 23.82 1.24
CA SER A 223 -6.92 24.24 -0.12
C SER A 223 -7.49 25.61 -0.48
N HIS A 224 -8.75 25.89 -0.12
CA HIS A 224 -9.34 27.23 -0.30
C HIS A 224 -8.63 28.31 0.52
N GLN A 225 -8.30 28.03 1.78
CA GLN A 225 -7.54 28.97 2.63
C GLN A 225 -6.14 29.25 2.06
N PHE A 226 -5.43 28.23 1.59
CA PHE A 226 -4.14 28.41 0.91
C PHE A 226 -4.27 29.26 -0.36
N LEU A 227 -5.25 28.97 -1.21
CA LEU A 227 -5.50 29.77 -2.42
C LEU A 227 -5.88 31.23 -2.11
N THR A 228 -6.54 31.46 -0.97
CA THR A 228 -6.93 32.80 -0.53
C THR A 228 -5.75 33.58 0.05
N MET A 229 -4.78 32.91 0.70
CA MET A 229 -3.55 33.55 1.21
C MET A 229 -2.52 33.84 0.12
N CYS A 230 -2.56 33.13 -1.00
CA CYS A 230 -1.64 33.31 -2.12
C CYS A 230 -2.12 34.35 -3.16
N ASN A 231 -3.34 34.88 -3.01
CA ASN A 231 -3.91 35.97 -3.82
C ASN A 231 -3.89 37.29 -3.04
#